data_AF-A0A495ZWD9-F1
#
_entry.id   AF-A0A495ZWD9-F1
#
_cell.length_a   1.000
_cell.length_b   1.000
_cell.length_c   1.000
_cell.angle_alpha   90.00
_cell.angle_beta   90.00
_cell.angle_gamma   90.00
#
_symmetry.space_group_name_H-M   'P 1'
#
loop_
_entity.id
_entity.type
_entity.pdbx_description
1 polymer ?
#
loop_
_entity_poly.entity_id
_entity_poly.type
_entity_poly.pdbx_seq_one_letter_code
_entity_poly.pdbx_strand_id
1 'polypeptide(L)'
;MAINYDFIAYCSKISSTDWIIGMKATHGEVPLDIVIPDEQTPPEDPNAPEIVGVLTTEGLERESTDGFELYRYLRQLNPKKSDAFGYNEVVIRNIHSRLRALRVDEELRVQITYTERKEPYRSFSYNIKLLGTFQNSDAEMSTDAADEIDTTDTPVTATTDTPVQNTLFQETRSTDSDSGQSPYKTTNTLEKVIAFTQNLQQELKQTKRDLAVTVDRIEQLENEWQNFREMQELIQEVLDRLTRLETMDSRLQYLEADRHQLQNLQELLRKFFVALNQQTKVLLQDPDDQTPTQ
;
A
#
# COMPACT_ATOMS: atom_id res chain seq x y z
N MET A 1 -18.15 21.71 -18.70
CA MET A 1 -17.49 22.24 -17.49
C MET A 1 -16.93 21.06 -16.73
N ALA A 2 -15.63 21.05 -16.44
CA ALA A 2 -14.99 19.99 -15.67
C ALA A 2 -14.78 20.46 -14.23
N ILE A 3 -15.04 19.59 -13.27
CA ILE A 3 -14.74 19.83 -11.85
C ILE A 3 -13.35 19.23 -11.60
N ASN A 4 -12.46 20.02 -11.00
CA ASN A 4 -11.12 19.59 -10.65
C ASN A 4 -10.89 19.82 -9.15
N TYR A 5 -10.42 18.79 -8.46
CA TYR A 5 -9.97 18.90 -7.08
C TYR A 5 -8.52 18.43 -6.98
N ASP A 6 -7.70 19.21 -6.30
CA ASP A 6 -6.28 18.95 -6.13
C ASP A 6 -5.95 18.82 -4.65
N PHE A 7 -5.38 17.68 -4.26
CA PHE A 7 -4.95 17.42 -2.90
C PHE A 7 -3.59 16.70 -2.89
N ILE A 8 -2.90 16.76 -1.76
CA ILE A 8 -1.60 16.12 -1.54
C ILE A 8 -1.79 15.04 -0.50
N ALA A 9 -1.29 13.84 -0.81
CA ALA A 9 -1.08 12.79 0.16
C ALA A 9 0.43 12.65 0.44
N TYR A 10 0.80 12.43 1.69
CA TYR A 10 2.19 12.27 2.11
C TYR A 10 2.34 11.14 3.10
N CYS A 11 3.54 10.58 3.10
CA CYS A 11 3.95 9.54 4.02
C CYS A 11 5.35 9.89 4.53
N SER A 12 5.47 10.11 5.83
CA SER A 12 6.72 10.40 6.52
C SER A 12 7.14 9.23 7.40
N LYS A 13 8.42 8.88 7.36
CA LYS A 13 8.98 7.84 8.21
C LYS A 13 9.61 8.48 9.44
N ILE A 14 8.97 8.34 10.59
CA ILE A 14 9.46 8.93 11.86
C ILE A 14 10.45 7.98 12.54
N SER A 15 10.24 6.67 12.43
CA SER A 15 11.06 5.67 13.09
C SER A 15 11.26 4.43 12.21
N SER A 16 11.91 3.39 12.74
CA SER A 16 12.00 2.10 12.04
C SER A 16 10.64 1.44 11.81
N THR A 17 9.65 1.74 12.65
CA THR A 17 8.33 1.10 12.67
C THR A 17 7.17 2.07 12.51
N ASP A 18 7.39 3.36 12.76
CA ASP A 18 6.33 4.35 12.85
C ASP A 18 6.39 5.33 11.68
N TRP A 19 5.21 5.57 11.12
CA TRP A 19 4.99 6.38 9.94
C TRP A 19 3.87 7.38 10.22
N ILE A 20 3.97 8.59 9.69
CA ILE A 20 2.83 9.51 9.58
C ILE A 20 2.32 9.44 8.17
N ILE A 21 1.02 9.26 8.02
CA ILE A 21 0.33 9.38 6.74
C ILE A 21 -0.66 10.52 6.87
N GLY A 22 -0.59 11.43 5.91
CA GLY A 22 -1.47 12.58 5.90
C GLY A 22 -1.95 12.94 4.52
N MET A 23 -3.02 13.73 4.51
CA MET A 23 -3.63 14.28 3.32
C MET A 23 -4.06 15.70 3.57
N LYS A 24 -3.91 16.57 2.58
CA LYS A 24 -4.40 17.96 2.66
C LYS A 24 -4.84 18.48 1.32
N ALA A 25 -5.89 19.30 1.31
CA ALA A 25 -6.30 20.00 0.10
C ALA A 25 -5.22 21.02 -0.30
N THR A 26 -4.93 21.13 -1.60
CA THR A 26 -4.02 22.19 -2.07
C THR A 26 -4.69 23.56 -2.03
N HIS A 27 -5.99 23.59 -2.32
CA HIS A 27 -6.81 24.79 -2.35
C HIS A 27 -8.24 24.45 -1.94
N GLY A 28 -8.80 25.26 -1.04
CA GLY A 28 -10.19 25.16 -0.63
C GLY A 28 -10.53 23.83 0.04
N GLU A 29 -11.75 23.39 -0.20
CA GLU A 29 -12.40 22.25 0.43
C GLU A 29 -12.62 21.14 -0.61
N VAL A 30 -12.11 19.94 -0.33
CA VAL A 30 -12.27 18.76 -1.19
C VAL A 30 -13.20 17.76 -0.52
N PRO A 31 -14.31 17.36 -1.16
CA PRO A 31 -15.21 16.34 -0.61
C PRO A 31 -14.49 15.03 -0.25
N LEU A 32 -14.74 14.46 0.94
CA LEU A 32 -14.04 13.24 1.38
C LEU A 32 -14.39 11.99 0.58
N ASP A 33 -15.55 11.92 -0.07
CA ASP A 33 -15.91 10.85 -1.02
C ASP A 33 -14.97 10.78 -2.23
N ILE A 34 -14.32 11.90 -2.58
CA ILE A 34 -13.30 11.96 -3.63
C ILE A 34 -11.93 11.56 -3.09
N VAL A 35 -11.66 11.85 -1.82
CA VAL A 35 -10.38 11.55 -1.19
C VAL A 35 -10.34 10.09 -0.75
N ILE A 36 -11.42 9.56 -0.19
CA ILE A 36 -11.60 8.18 0.26
C ILE A 36 -12.75 7.62 -0.57
N PRO A 37 -12.50 7.20 -1.82
CA PRO A 37 -13.56 6.60 -2.63
C PRO A 37 -14.07 5.35 -1.91
N ASP A 38 -15.39 5.28 -1.74
CA ASP A 38 -16.14 4.25 -1.01
C ASP A 38 -15.33 2.97 -0.82
N GLU A 39 -15.10 2.60 0.44
CA GLU A 39 -14.85 1.21 0.80
C GLU A 39 -15.89 0.38 0.04
N GLN A 40 -15.47 -0.38 -0.98
CA GLN A 40 -16.37 -1.27 -1.72
C GLN A 40 -16.96 -2.39 -0.84
N THR A 41 -16.61 -2.41 0.45
CA THR A 41 -17.30 -3.12 1.50
C THR A 41 -18.37 -2.21 2.10
N PRO A 42 -19.68 -2.53 1.99
CA PRO A 42 -20.63 -1.95 2.93
C PRO A 42 -20.08 -2.19 4.34
N PRO A 43 -20.19 -1.21 5.26
CA PRO A 43 -19.69 -1.39 6.60
C PRO A 43 -20.32 -2.66 7.18
N GLU A 44 -19.49 -3.63 7.58
CA GLU A 44 -19.94 -4.84 8.27
C GLU A 44 -20.66 -4.49 9.59
N ASP A 45 -20.45 -3.27 10.08
CA ASP A 45 -21.09 -2.72 11.26
C ASP A 45 -22.09 -1.60 10.88
N PRO A 46 -23.41 -1.81 11.06
CA PRO A 46 -24.44 -0.80 10.76
C PRO A 46 -24.40 0.43 11.68
N ASN A 47 -23.50 0.47 12.67
CA ASN A 47 -23.26 1.62 13.54
C ASN A 47 -21.97 2.39 13.21
N ALA A 48 -21.24 2.00 12.16
CA ALA A 48 -20.07 2.78 11.72
C ALA A 48 -20.54 4.18 11.26
N PRO A 49 -19.99 5.27 11.81
CA PRO A 49 -20.40 6.62 11.42
C PRO A 49 -20.09 6.82 9.94
N GLU A 50 -21.12 7.17 9.17
CA GLU A 50 -20.97 7.65 7.80
C GLU A 50 -19.97 8.81 7.82
N ILE A 51 -18.85 8.67 7.11
CA ILE A 51 -17.80 9.69 7.07
C ILE A 51 -18.28 10.81 6.13
N VAL A 52 -19.23 11.63 6.61
CA VAL A 52 -19.66 12.85 5.94
C VAL A 52 -18.72 13.97 6.38
N GLY A 53 -17.74 14.30 5.55
CA GLY A 53 -16.80 15.38 5.84
C GLY A 53 -16.11 15.92 4.60
N VAL A 54 -15.26 16.93 4.83
CA VAL A 54 -14.54 17.66 3.77
C VAL A 54 -13.08 17.77 4.18
N LEU A 55 -12.17 17.50 3.24
CA LEU A 55 -10.73 17.72 3.42
C LEU A 55 -10.42 19.20 3.20
N THR A 56 -9.82 19.84 4.21
CA THR A 56 -9.41 21.25 4.18
C THR A 56 -7.90 21.38 3.94
N THR A 57 -7.40 22.61 3.94
CA THR A 57 -5.97 22.92 3.77
C THR A 57 -5.10 22.55 4.99
N GLU A 58 -5.69 22.45 6.18
CA GLU A 58 -5.00 22.01 7.40
C GLU A 58 -4.72 20.50 7.39
N GLY A 59 -5.54 19.75 6.66
CA GLY A 59 -5.32 18.33 6.40
C GLY A 59 -5.70 17.39 7.53
N LEU A 60 -5.64 16.10 7.24
CA LEU A 60 -5.82 15.00 8.17
C LEU A 60 -4.50 14.24 8.24
N GLU A 61 -3.98 14.04 9.46
CA GLU A 61 -2.78 13.25 9.72
C GLU A 61 -3.11 12.11 10.69
N ARG A 62 -2.48 10.96 10.46
CA ARG A 62 -2.61 9.79 11.31
C ARG A 62 -1.28 9.04 11.39
N GLU A 63 -0.98 8.56 12.59
CA GLU A 63 0.10 7.61 12.80
C GLU A 63 -0.28 6.21 12.31
N SER A 64 0.66 5.58 11.62
CA SER A 64 0.53 4.24 11.06
C SER A 64 1.77 3.41 11.35
N THR A 65 1.56 2.12 11.59
CA THR A 65 2.63 1.13 11.70
C THR A 65 2.98 0.51 10.34
N ASP A 66 2.30 0.91 9.27
CA ASP A 66 2.43 0.33 7.93
C ASP A 66 2.88 1.38 6.90
N GLY A 67 4.17 1.37 6.57
CA GLY A 67 4.75 2.27 5.56
C GLY A 67 4.22 2.09 4.12
N PHE A 68 3.43 1.05 3.84
CA PHE A 68 2.81 0.82 2.53
C PHE A 68 1.35 1.28 2.44
N GLU A 69 0.78 1.86 3.49
CA GLU A 69 -0.61 2.31 3.48
C GLU A 69 -0.86 3.42 2.43
N LEU A 70 0.08 4.36 2.22
CA LEU A 70 -0.01 5.32 1.11
C LEU A 70 -0.05 4.63 -0.27
N TYR A 71 0.71 3.55 -0.45
CA TYR A 71 0.69 2.78 -1.69
C TYR A 71 -0.67 2.10 -1.90
N ARG A 72 -1.24 1.47 -0.86
CA ARG A 72 -2.58 0.84 -0.93
C ARG A 72 -3.67 1.86 -1.23
N TYR A 73 -3.59 3.02 -0.60
CA TYR A 73 -4.48 4.14 -0.85
C TYR A 73 -4.46 4.58 -2.33
N LEU A 74 -3.27 4.79 -2.92
CA LEU A 74 -3.17 5.15 -4.34
C LEU A 74 -3.69 4.04 -5.27
N ARG A 75 -3.62 2.77 -4.84
CA ARG A 75 -4.20 1.63 -5.55
C ARG A 75 -5.72 1.60 -5.48
N GLN A 76 -6.32 2.04 -4.38
CA GLN A 76 -7.78 2.21 -4.27
C GLN A 76 -8.28 3.32 -5.20
N LEU A 77 -7.54 4.44 -5.33
CA LEU A 77 -7.88 5.52 -6.27
C LEU A 77 -7.77 5.07 -7.74
N ASN A 78 -6.83 4.19 -8.05
CA ASN A 78 -6.58 3.69 -9.41
C ASN A 78 -6.64 2.15 -9.47
N PRO A 79 -7.85 1.57 -9.36
CA PRO A 79 -8.01 0.12 -9.43
C PRO A 79 -7.60 -0.37 -10.81
N LYS A 80 -6.80 -1.44 -10.86
CA LYS A 80 -6.23 -1.98 -12.09
C LYS A 80 -7.35 -2.60 -12.95
N LYS A 81 -7.96 -1.82 -13.85
CA LYS A 81 -9.03 -2.27 -14.76
C LYS A 81 -8.52 -2.98 -16.02
N SER A 82 -7.23 -2.91 -16.33
CA SER A 82 -6.61 -3.47 -17.55
C SER A 82 -5.12 -3.76 -17.32
N ASP A 83 -4.54 -4.70 -18.09
CA ASP A 83 -3.11 -5.04 -18.08
C ASP A 83 -2.22 -4.02 -18.82
N ALA A 84 -2.80 -2.99 -19.41
CA ALA A 84 -2.05 -1.89 -20.01
C ALA A 84 -1.44 -0.99 -18.92
N PHE A 85 -0.12 -0.78 -18.96
CA PHE A 85 0.58 0.15 -18.07
C PHE A 85 0.22 1.61 -18.41
N GLY A 86 -0.75 2.18 -17.71
CA GLY A 86 -1.07 3.60 -17.75
C GLY A 86 -0.04 4.47 -17.03
N TYR A 87 -0.11 5.79 -17.22
CA TYR A 87 0.78 6.75 -16.54
C TYR A 87 0.76 6.58 -15.00
N ASN A 88 -0.44 6.51 -14.41
CA ASN A 88 -0.61 6.31 -12.98
C ASN A 88 0.05 5.02 -12.47
N GLU A 89 0.02 3.94 -13.25
CA GLU A 89 0.64 2.66 -12.87
C GLU A 89 2.15 2.78 -12.68
N VAL A 90 2.81 3.47 -13.62
CA VAL A 90 4.26 3.72 -13.57
C VAL A 90 4.60 4.58 -12.36
N VAL A 91 3.80 5.61 -12.08
CA VAL A 91 4.01 6.51 -10.95
C VAL A 91 3.80 5.79 -9.61
N ILE A 92 2.71 5.02 -9.46
CA ILE A 92 2.43 4.24 -8.25
C ILE A 92 3.53 3.21 -7.99
N ARG A 93 4.06 2.55 -9.03
CA ARG A 93 5.20 1.64 -8.88
C ARG A 93 6.48 2.36 -8.44
N ASN A 94 6.74 3.56 -8.95
CA ASN A 94 7.88 4.38 -8.53
C ASN A 94 7.73 4.81 -7.06
N ILE A 95 6.53 5.24 -6.66
CA ILE A 95 6.18 5.55 -5.26
C ILE A 95 6.45 4.36 -4.35
N HIS A 96 6.00 3.15 -4.73
CA HIS A 96 6.27 1.93 -3.96
C HIS A 96 7.77 1.69 -3.74
N SER A 97 8.58 1.80 -4.79
CA SER A 97 10.04 1.64 -4.67
C SER A 97 10.67 2.71 -3.77
N ARG A 98 10.17 3.95 -3.81
CA ARG A 98 10.69 5.05 -2.99
C ARG A 98 10.27 4.95 -1.53
N LEU A 99 9.03 4.52 -1.24
CA LEU A 99 8.58 4.25 0.12
C LEU A 99 9.47 3.22 0.81
N ARG A 100 9.85 2.15 0.09
CA ARG A 100 10.77 1.13 0.62
C ARG A 100 12.18 1.68 0.92
N ALA A 101 12.63 2.67 0.16
CA ALA A 101 13.95 3.28 0.30
C ALA A 101 13.96 4.54 1.19
N LEU A 102 12.81 4.94 1.74
CA LEU A 102 12.65 6.16 2.52
C LEU A 102 13.43 6.05 3.84
N ARG A 103 14.26 7.06 4.13
CA ARG A 103 15.04 7.11 5.37
C ARG A 103 14.18 7.66 6.51
N VAL A 104 14.66 7.48 7.74
CA VAL A 104 14.06 8.13 8.91
C VAL A 104 14.18 9.64 8.73
N ASP A 105 13.14 10.36 9.12
CA ASP A 105 12.96 11.81 8.96
C ASP A 105 12.84 12.28 7.49
N GLU A 106 12.50 11.36 6.57
CA GLU A 106 12.12 11.69 5.20
C GLU A 106 10.62 11.51 4.96
N GLU A 107 10.06 12.42 4.17
CA GLU A 107 8.66 12.46 3.75
C GLU A 107 8.53 12.37 2.24
N LEU A 108 7.72 11.42 1.76
CA LEU A 108 7.34 11.30 0.37
C LEU A 108 6.02 12.05 0.12
N ARG A 109 5.99 13.00 -0.81
CA ARG A 109 4.76 13.74 -1.18
C ARG A 109 4.24 13.34 -2.57
N VAL A 110 2.93 13.20 -2.68
CA VAL A 110 2.21 12.85 -3.91
C VAL A 110 1.06 13.82 -4.12
N GLN A 111 0.99 14.43 -5.30
CA GLN A 111 -0.13 15.26 -5.72
C GLN A 111 -1.15 14.39 -6.47
N ILE A 112 -2.42 14.54 -6.11
CA ILE A 112 -3.53 13.83 -6.71
C ILE A 112 -4.53 14.85 -7.23
N THR A 113 -4.86 14.72 -8.52
CA THR A 113 -5.85 15.56 -9.20
C THR A 113 -7.04 14.69 -9.60
N TYR A 114 -8.20 14.97 -9.03
CA TYR A 114 -9.46 14.42 -9.49
C TYR A 114 -10.04 15.31 -10.58
N THR A 115 -10.45 14.72 -11.70
CA THR A 115 -11.14 15.43 -12.79
C THR A 115 -12.44 14.72 -13.14
N GLU A 116 -13.55 15.44 -13.09
CA GLU A 116 -14.87 14.96 -13.51
C GLU A 116 -15.39 15.77 -14.69
N ARG A 117 -15.77 15.08 -15.78
CA ARG A 117 -16.39 15.72 -16.94
C ARG A 117 -17.92 15.62 -16.85
N LYS A 118 -18.60 16.77 -16.97
CA LYS A 118 -20.06 16.84 -17.15
C LYS A 118 -20.44 16.41 -18.58
N GLU A 119 -20.44 15.12 -18.83
CA GLU A 119 -20.94 14.47 -20.05
C GLU A 119 -22.03 13.44 -19.65
N PRO A 120 -22.88 12.95 -20.58
CA PRO A 120 -24.01 12.07 -20.27
C PRO A 120 -23.62 10.76 -19.55
N TYR A 121 -22.34 10.41 -19.56
CA TYR A 121 -21.75 9.39 -18.70
C TYR A 121 -20.77 10.08 -17.75
N ARG A 122 -20.96 9.88 -16.44
CA ARG A 122 -20.12 10.46 -15.37
C ARG A 122 -18.72 9.83 -15.40
N SER A 123 -17.88 10.26 -16.35
CA SER A 123 -16.49 9.83 -16.42
C SER A 123 -15.65 10.72 -15.51
N PHE A 124 -15.10 10.12 -14.45
CA PHE A 124 -14.09 10.74 -13.60
C PHE A 124 -12.76 10.02 -13.75
N SER A 125 -11.66 10.73 -13.46
CA SER A 125 -10.32 10.15 -13.47
C SER A 125 -9.45 10.81 -12.40
N TYR A 126 -8.64 9.99 -11.72
CA TYR A 126 -7.55 10.47 -10.88
C TYR A 126 -6.26 10.54 -11.71
N ASN A 127 -5.49 11.61 -11.55
CA ASN A 127 -4.13 11.74 -12.03
C ASN A 127 -3.20 11.81 -10.83
N ILE A 128 -2.21 10.92 -10.78
CA ILE A 128 -1.30 10.77 -9.65
C ILE A 128 0.09 11.22 -10.08
N LYS A 129 0.66 12.19 -9.37
CA LYS A 129 1.97 12.74 -9.64
C LYS A 129 2.83 12.69 -8.38
N LEU A 130 3.98 12.04 -8.47
CA LEU A 130 4.99 12.08 -7.42
C LEU A 130 5.67 13.46 -7.40
N LEU A 131 5.65 14.14 -6.26
CA LEU A 131 6.32 15.44 -6.08
C LEU A 131 7.81 15.25 -5.72
N GLY A 132 8.10 14.30 -4.83
CA GLY A 132 9.47 14.01 -4.40
C GLY A 132 9.55 13.51 -2.96
N THR A 133 10.79 13.31 -2.52
CA THR A 133 11.16 13.04 -1.12
C THR A 133 11.75 14.31 -0.52
N PHE A 134 11.30 14.67 0.68
CA PHE A 134 11.69 15.87 1.40
C PHE A 134 12.19 15.46 2.79
N GLN A 135 13.18 16.15 3.33
CA GLN A 135 13.60 15.93 4.72
C GLN A 135 12.67 16.75 5.64
N ASN A 136 12.20 16.13 6.72
CA ASN A 136 11.44 16.83 7.75
C ASN A 136 12.43 17.65 8.59
N SER A 137 12.50 18.96 8.34
CA SER A 137 13.38 19.88 9.07
C SER A 137 12.84 20.32 10.44
N ASP A 138 11.65 19.87 10.84
CA ASP A 138 10.87 20.50 11.92
C ASP A 138 10.69 19.61 13.17
N ALA A 139 11.58 18.63 13.39
CA ALA A 139 11.70 18.03 14.72
C ALA A 139 12.50 18.97 15.63
N GLU A 140 11.82 19.95 16.22
CA GLU A 140 12.37 20.81 17.27
C GLU A 140 12.96 19.96 18.40
N MET A 141 14.29 20.00 18.53
CA MET A 141 15.00 19.67 19.75
C MET A 141 14.49 20.58 20.88
N SER A 142 13.86 19.98 21.89
CA SER A 142 13.56 20.60 23.20
C SER A 142 13.83 19.56 24.28
N THR A 143 15.10 19.43 24.69
CA THR A 143 15.60 19.75 26.05
C THR A 143 14.88 19.05 27.20
N ASP A 144 15.57 18.13 27.87
CA ASP A 144 15.96 18.40 29.26
C ASP A 144 17.30 17.75 29.61
N ALA A 145 18.08 18.50 30.39
CA ALA A 145 19.49 18.36 30.69
C ALA A 145 19.75 17.76 32.08
N ALA A 146 21.00 17.34 32.31
CA ALA A 146 21.82 17.48 33.55
C ALA A 146 22.80 16.28 33.63
N ASP A 147 24.10 16.51 33.35
CA ASP A 147 25.21 16.66 34.33
C ASP A 147 25.75 15.27 34.79
N GLU A 148 27.04 14.96 34.83
CA GLU A 148 28.18 15.72 35.33
C GLU A 148 29.51 15.42 34.61
N ILE A 149 30.42 16.38 34.81
CA ILE A 149 31.81 16.58 34.36
C ILE A 149 32.78 15.79 35.27
N ASP A 150 33.88 15.22 34.76
CA ASP A 150 35.23 15.62 35.22
C ASP A 150 36.40 15.15 34.31
N THR A 151 37.32 16.10 34.15
CA THR A 151 38.65 16.13 33.52
C THR A 151 39.65 15.15 34.16
N THR A 152 40.71 14.61 33.54
CA THR A 152 41.97 15.21 33.02
C THR A 152 42.83 13.98 32.58
N ASP A 153 43.54 13.90 31.44
CA ASP A 153 44.92 14.37 31.25
C ASP A 153 45.35 14.02 29.80
N THR A 154 45.88 14.99 29.09
CA THR A 154 46.73 14.81 27.89
C THR A 154 48.19 15.07 28.32
N PRO A 155 49.27 14.64 27.61
CA PRO A 155 49.51 15.19 26.27
C PRO A 155 50.43 14.41 25.27
N VAL A 156 50.35 14.89 24.02
CA VAL A 156 51.33 14.91 22.90
C VAL A 156 51.71 13.61 22.16
N THR A 157 51.26 13.44 20.91
CA THR A 157 52.09 13.67 19.70
C THR A 157 51.24 13.87 18.43
N ALA A 158 51.66 14.85 17.61
CA ALA A 158 51.15 15.29 16.30
C ALA A 158 50.99 14.14 15.27
N THR A 159 50.13 14.18 14.24
CA THR A 159 49.85 15.27 13.28
C THR A 159 48.54 14.97 12.49
N THR A 160 47.85 16.05 12.13
CA THR A 160 46.65 16.32 11.30
C THR A 160 46.67 15.66 9.90
N ASP A 161 45.59 15.39 9.14
CA ASP A 161 44.42 16.22 8.77
C ASP A 161 43.23 15.39 8.22
N THR A 162 42.01 15.95 8.35
CA THR A 162 40.77 15.59 7.63
C THR A 162 40.18 16.88 7.01
N PRO A 163 39.12 16.84 6.18
CA PRO A 163 39.06 16.92 4.72
C PRO A 163 38.53 18.29 4.21
N VAL A 164 38.03 18.35 2.95
CA VAL A 164 36.95 19.22 2.41
C VAL A 164 37.30 20.04 1.13
N GLN A 165 36.45 19.80 0.11
CA GLN A 165 36.03 20.60 -1.06
C GLN A 165 37.03 21.52 -1.81
N ASN A 166 37.07 21.36 -3.15
CA ASN A 166 36.97 22.49 -4.08
C ASN A 166 36.71 22.01 -5.53
N THR A 167 35.45 22.15 -5.99
CA THR A 167 35.17 22.43 -7.41
C THR A 167 34.96 23.93 -7.54
N LEU A 168 36.03 24.65 -7.85
CA LEU A 168 35.95 26.01 -8.37
C LEU A 168 36.99 26.14 -9.48
N PHE A 169 36.51 26.18 -10.72
CA PHE A 169 37.32 26.59 -11.87
C PHE A 169 37.70 28.06 -11.66
N GLN A 170 38.95 28.31 -11.29
CA GLN A 170 39.54 29.65 -11.30
C GLN A 170 40.55 29.73 -12.43
N GLU A 171 40.12 30.40 -13.49
CA GLU A 171 40.94 30.80 -14.62
C GLU A 171 41.81 31.99 -14.18
N THR A 172 43.11 31.76 -13.95
CA THR A 172 44.11 32.84 -13.83
C THR A 172 45.22 32.67 -14.86
N ARG A 173 45.13 33.60 -15.81
CA ARG A 173 46.11 34.02 -16.82
C ARG A 173 47.49 34.29 -16.21
N SER A 174 48.56 33.87 -16.89
CA SER A 174 49.90 34.46 -16.78
C SER A 174 50.57 34.39 -18.16
N THR A 175 50.96 35.56 -18.64
CA THR A 175 51.57 35.85 -19.95
C THR A 175 53.09 35.70 -19.94
N ASP A 176 53.61 35.30 -21.10
CA ASP A 176 54.94 35.51 -21.71
C ASP A 176 56.23 35.13 -20.96
N SER A 177 56.95 34.13 -21.50
CA SER A 177 58.32 34.33 -22.04
C SER A 177 58.77 33.19 -22.95
N ASP A 178 59.65 33.58 -23.86
CA ASP A 178 60.15 32.94 -25.07
C ASP A 178 61.10 31.73 -24.85
N SER A 179 61.31 30.99 -25.94
CA SER A 179 62.38 30.03 -26.23
C SER A 179 62.30 28.58 -25.70
N GLY A 180 62.35 27.64 -26.64
CA GLY A 180 62.73 26.25 -26.37
C GLY A 180 61.91 25.22 -27.15
N GLN A 181 62.34 24.91 -28.39
CA GLN A 181 61.95 23.67 -29.04
C GLN A 181 62.25 22.48 -28.12
N SER A 182 61.23 21.71 -27.72
CA SER A 182 61.44 20.34 -27.26
C SER A 182 60.92 19.38 -28.33
N PRO A 183 61.77 18.49 -28.87
CA PRO A 183 61.28 17.28 -29.51
C PRO A 183 60.64 16.41 -28.42
N TYR A 184 59.70 15.53 -28.78
CA TYR A 184 58.97 14.60 -27.90
C TYR A 184 57.72 15.14 -27.18
N LYS A 185 56.70 15.57 -27.95
CA LYS A 185 55.29 15.62 -27.49
C LYS A 185 54.53 14.29 -27.65
N THR A 186 55.18 13.25 -28.19
CA THR A 186 54.56 11.94 -28.48
C THR A 186 54.48 10.99 -27.29
N THR A 187 55.27 11.20 -26.23
CA THR A 187 55.24 10.34 -25.02
C THR A 187 54.05 10.65 -24.11
N ASN A 188 53.65 11.93 -23.98
CA ASN A 188 52.51 12.35 -23.16
C ASN A 188 51.17 11.84 -23.70
N THR A 189 51.02 11.75 -25.03
CA THR A 189 49.81 11.20 -25.66
C THR A 189 49.75 9.68 -25.56
N LEU A 190 50.87 8.98 -25.68
CA LEU A 190 50.92 7.53 -25.51
C LEU A 190 50.59 7.11 -24.08
N GLU A 191 51.15 7.80 -23.08
CA GLU A 191 50.85 7.56 -21.66
C GLU A 191 49.37 7.80 -21.34
N LYS A 192 48.75 8.85 -21.91
CA LYS A 192 47.31 9.11 -21.77
C LYS A 192 46.46 8.00 -22.40
N VAL A 193 46.85 7.48 -23.56
CA VAL A 193 46.15 6.37 -24.23
C VAL A 193 46.29 5.08 -23.43
N ILE A 194 47.46 4.82 -22.86
CA ILE A 194 47.71 3.66 -21.99
C ILE A 194 46.88 3.77 -20.70
N ALA A 195 46.88 4.92 -20.03
CA ALA A 195 46.07 5.15 -18.84
C ALA A 195 44.57 5.04 -19.14
N PHE A 196 44.11 5.59 -20.27
CA PHE A 196 42.73 5.47 -20.71
C PHE A 196 42.34 4.01 -20.97
N THR A 197 43.17 3.25 -21.67
CA THR A 197 42.89 1.82 -21.94
C THR A 197 42.94 0.97 -20.66
N GLN A 198 43.81 1.28 -19.71
CA GLN A 198 43.83 0.62 -18.40
C GLN A 198 42.56 0.92 -17.58
N ASN A 199 42.12 2.18 -17.55
CA ASN A 199 40.85 2.56 -16.91
C ASN A 199 39.67 1.83 -17.57
N LEU A 200 39.63 1.79 -18.90
CA LEU A 200 38.57 1.11 -19.64
C LEU A 200 38.57 -0.40 -19.34
N GLN A 201 39.74 -1.04 -19.23
CA GLN A 201 39.83 -2.44 -18.80
C GLN A 201 39.37 -2.67 -17.36
N GLN A 202 39.64 -1.71 -16.46
CA GLN A 202 39.20 -1.79 -15.07
C GLN A 202 37.70 -1.62 -14.96
N GLU A 203 37.11 -0.66 -15.69
CA GLU A 203 35.66 -0.49 -15.81
C GLU A 203 34.99 -1.73 -16.41
N LEU A 204 35.59 -2.35 -17.42
CA LEU A 204 35.08 -3.59 -18.02
C LEU A 204 35.12 -4.77 -17.04
N LYS A 205 36.19 -4.87 -16.23
CA LYS A 205 36.26 -5.86 -15.16
C LYS A 205 35.23 -5.60 -14.07
N GLN A 206 34.99 -4.34 -13.72
CA GLN A 206 34.01 -3.96 -12.71
C GLN A 206 32.59 -4.26 -13.18
N THR A 207 32.23 -3.80 -14.38
CA THR A 207 30.93 -4.11 -14.99
C THR A 207 30.69 -5.61 -15.14
N LYS A 208 31.72 -6.41 -15.46
CA LYS A 208 31.58 -7.88 -15.48
C LYS A 208 31.24 -8.45 -14.09
N ARG A 209 31.82 -7.93 -13.02
CA ARG A 209 31.50 -8.37 -11.64
C ARG A 209 30.10 -7.93 -11.25
N ASP A 210 29.74 -6.68 -11.54
CA ASP A 210 28.42 -6.15 -11.24
C ASP A 210 27.35 -6.95 -11.99
N LEU A 211 27.61 -7.31 -13.25
CA LEU A 211 26.70 -8.13 -14.04
C LEU A 211 26.55 -9.55 -13.48
N ALA A 212 27.62 -10.17 -12.98
CA ALA A 212 27.53 -11.45 -12.30
C ALA A 212 26.65 -11.39 -11.03
N VAL A 213 26.81 -10.34 -10.21
CA VAL A 213 25.97 -10.13 -9.02
C VAL A 213 24.50 -9.92 -9.42
N THR A 214 24.23 -9.20 -10.50
CA THR A 214 22.85 -9.03 -10.98
C THR A 214 22.24 -10.33 -11.51
N VAL A 215 23.03 -11.20 -12.13
CA VAL A 215 22.57 -12.52 -12.60
C VAL A 215 22.21 -13.41 -11.40
N ASP A 216 23.08 -13.49 -10.39
CA ASP A 216 22.79 -14.24 -9.16
C ASP A 216 21.52 -13.71 -8.47
N ARG A 217 21.31 -12.39 -8.49
CA ARG A 217 20.10 -11.78 -7.94
C ARG A 217 18.84 -12.11 -8.75
N ILE A 218 18.95 -12.22 -10.07
CA ILE A 218 17.83 -12.63 -10.94
C ILE A 218 17.47 -14.09 -10.65
N GLU A 219 18.45 -14.99 -10.52
CA GLU A 219 18.20 -16.39 -10.20
C GLU A 219 17.51 -16.57 -8.84
N GLN A 220 17.91 -15.79 -7.83
CA GLN A 220 17.21 -15.74 -6.54
C GLN A 220 15.75 -15.30 -6.70
N LEU A 221 15.50 -14.25 -7.49
CA LEU A 221 14.15 -13.74 -7.72
C LEU A 221 13.29 -14.74 -8.50
N GLU A 222 13.85 -15.49 -9.44
CA GLU A 222 13.14 -16.56 -10.16
C GLU A 222 12.72 -17.69 -9.23
N ASN A 223 13.59 -18.09 -8.30
CA ASN A 223 13.26 -19.07 -7.26
C ASN A 223 12.18 -18.56 -6.31
N GLU A 224 12.26 -17.29 -5.88
CA GLU A 224 11.20 -16.66 -5.07
C GLU A 224 9.86 -16.64 -5.83
N TRP A 225 9.87 -16.31 -7.12
CA TRP A 225 8.68 -16.32 -7.97
C TRP A 225 8.04 -17.70 -8.09
N GLN A 226 8.86 -18.75 -8.20
CA GLN A 226 8.37 -20.12 -8.25
C GLN A 226 7.70 -20.50 -6.93
N ASN A 227 8.29 -20.14 -5.79
CA ASN A 227 7.69 -20.35 -4.46
C ASN A 227 6.36 -19.61 -4.30
N PHE A 228 6.26 -18.37 -4.79
CA PHE A 228 4.99 -17.63 -4.76
C PHE A 228 3.91 -18.31 -5.60
N ARG A 229 4.26 -18.92 -6.74
CA ARG A 229 3.31 -19.66 -7.57
C ARG A 229 2.77 -20.89 -6.84
N GLU A 230 3.64 -21.66 -6.19
CA GLU A 230 3.24 -22.82 -5.39
C GLU A 230 2.31 -22.41 -4.23
N MET A 231 2.60 -21.28 -3.57
CA MET A 231 1.74 -20.74 -2.52
C MET A 231 0.37 -20.32 -3.06
N GLN A 232 0.32 -19.75 -4.27
CA GLN A 232 -0.92 -19.36 -4.92
C GLN A 232 -1.78 -20.58 -5.29
N GLU A 233 -1.17 -21.68 -5.73
CA GLU A 233 -1.87 -22.95 -5.97
C GLU A 233 -2.47 -23.52 -4.69
N LEU A 234 -1.74 -23.48 -3.57
CA LEU A 234 -2.24 -23.87 -2.25
C LEU A 234 -3.43 -23.02 -1.80
N ILE A 235 -3.36 -21.69 -1.99
CA ILE A 235 -4.46 -20.78 -1.64
C ILE A 235 -5.70 -21.12 -2.48
N GLN A 236 -5.53 -21.38 -3.77
CA GLN A 236 -6.63 -21.77 -4.65
C GLN A 236 -7.29 -23.08 -4.18
N GLU A 237 -6.49 -24.08 -3.79
CA GLU A 237 -7.01 -25.34 -3.25
C GLU A 237 -7.81 -25.12 -1.95
N VAL A 238 -7.35 -24.25 -1.06
CA VAL A 238 -8.06 -23.92 0.18
C VAL A 238 -9.39 -23.21 -0.12
N LEU A 239 -9.42 -22.28 -1.06
CA LEU A 239 -10.65 -21.59 -1.48
C LEU A 239 -11.67 -22.56 -2.09
N ASP A 240 -11.23 -23.51 -2.91
CA ASP A 240 -12.08 -24.55 -3.48
C ASP A 240 -12.66 -25.47 -2.39
N ARG A 241 -11.88 -25.77 -1.33
CA ARG A 241 -12.36 -26.54 -0.18
C ARG A 241 -13.38 -25.76 0.65
N LEU A 242 -13.18 -24.46 0.83
CA LEU A 242 -14.11 -23.56 1.53
C LEU A 242 -15.46 -23.46 0.82
N THR A 243 -15.46 -23.28 -0.50
CA THR A 243 -16.70 -23.27 -1.29
C THR A 243 -17.43 -24.61 -1.19
N ARG A 244 -16.72 -25.75 -1.19
CA ARG A 244 -17.36 -27.05 -0.92
C ARG A 244 -17.99 -27.12 0.46
N LEU A 245 -17.35 -26.60 1.50
CA LEU A 245 -17.92 -26.56 2.85
C LEU A 245 -19.20 -25.72 2.90
N GLU A 246 -19.22 -24.56 2.23
CA GLU A 246 -20.41 -23.71 2.11
C GLU A 246 -21.58 -24.43 1.41
N THR A 247 -21.30 -25.21 0.36
CA THR A 247 -22.34 -26.04 -0.26
C THR A 247 -22.86 -27.14 0.66
N MET A 248 -22.03 -27.66 1.58
CA MET A 248 -22.49 -28.62 2.58
C MET A 248 -23.32 -27.95 3.67
N ASP A 249 -22.96 -26.72 4.07
CA ASP A 249 -23.71 -25.96 5.07
C ASP A 249 -25.10 -25.58 4.57
N SER A 250 -25.21 -25.05 3.36
CA SER A 250 -26.52 -24.80 2.72
C SER A 250 -27.36 -26.07 2.64
N ARG A 251 -26.76 -27.22 2.30
CA ARG A 251 -27.45 -28.52 2.32
C ARG A 251 -27.92 -28.91 3.73
N LEU A 252 -27.14 -28.64 4.78
CA LEU A 252 -27.56 -28.89 6.16
C LEU A 252 -28.74 -28.02 6.56
N GLN A 253 -28.75 -26.74 6.18
CA GLN A 253 -29.86 -25.83 6.44
C GLN A 253 -31.17 -26.32 5.77
N TYR A 254 -31.09 -26.81 4.52
CA TYR A 254 -32.25 -27.44 3.88
C TYR A 254 -32.77 -28.67 4.64
N LEU A 255 -31.87 -29.53 5.10
CA LEU A 255 -32.26 -30.71 5.90
C LEU A 255 -32.86 -30.32 7.26
N GLU A 256 -32.42 -29.22 7.85
CA GLU A 256 -32.97 -28.69 9.09
C GLU A 256 -34.38 -28.12 8.89
N ALA A 257 -34.60 -27.40 7.77
CA ALA A 257 -35.93 -26.95 7.37
C ALA A 257 -36.90 -28.14 7.16
N ASP A 258 -36.47 -29.19 6.46
CA ASP A 258 -37.25 -30.41 6.27
C ASP A 258 -37.58 -31.09 7.61
N ARG A 259 -36.61 -31.13 8.53
CA ARG A 259 -36.82 -31.66 9.88
C ARG A 259 -37.92 -30.88 10.62
N HIS A 260 -37.93 -29.56 10.54
CA HIS A 260 -38.98 -28.75 11.14
C HIS A 260 -40.35 -28.99 10.50
N GLN A 261 -40.43 -29.15 9.17
CA GLN A 261 -41.67 -29.51 8.49
C GLN A 261 -42.22 -30.85 8.97
N LEU A 262 -41.37 -31.86 9.14
CA LEU A 262 -41.76 -33.17 9.67
C LEU A 262 -42.29 -33.09 11.11
N GLN A 263 -41.68 -32.26 11.97
CA GLN A 263 -42.16 -32.03 13.33
C GLN A 263 -43.56 -31.38 13.32
N ASN A 264 -43.77 -30.38 12.48
CA ASN A 264 -45.07 -29.73 12.33
C ASN A 264 -46.15 -30.72 11.84
N LEU A 265 -45.81 -31.57 10.87
CA LEU A 265 -46.71 -32.62 10.38
C LEU A 265 -47.05 -33.63 11.50
N GLN A 266 -46.07 -34.01 12.31
CA GLN A 266 -46.27 -34.91 13.44
C GLN A 266 -47.23 -34.30 14.48
N GLU A 267 -47.09 -33.02 14.80
CA GLU A 267 -48.02 -32.31 15.69
C GLU A 267 -49.43 -32.21 15.10
N LEU A 268 -49.54 -31.91 13.81
CA LEU A 268 -50.83 -31.85 13.11
C LEU A 268 -51.53 -33.20 13.15
N LEU A 269 -50.82 -34.30 12.85
CA LEU A 269 -51.35 -35.65 12.93
C LEU A 269 -51.80 -35.99 14.35
N ARG A 270 -51.01 -35.63 15.39
CA ARG A 270 -51.43 -35.83 16.79
C ARG A 270 -52.74 -35.10 17.10
N LYS A 271 -52.86 -33.83 16.71
CA LYS A 271 -54.09 -33.04 16.91
C LYS A 271 -55.27 -33.66 16.16
N PHE A 272 -55.06 -34.08 14.92
CA PHE A 272 -56.07 -34.76 14.11
C PHE A 272 -56.55 -36.07 14.76
N PHE A 273 -55.64 -36.92 15.22
CA PHE A 273 -55.99 -38.17 15.91
C PHE A 273 -56.76 -37.90 17.20
N VAL A 274 -56.38 -36.90 18.00
CA VAL A 274 -57.12 -36.52 19.20
C VAL A 274 -58.54 -36.06 18.85
N ALA A 275 -58.69 -35.19 17.85
CA ALA A 275 -59.99 -34.70 17.39
C ALA A 275 -60.88 -35.82 16.83
N LEU A 276 -60.31 -36.73 16.02
CA LEU A 276 -61.01 -37.90 15.48
C LEU A 276 -61.49 -38.83 16.61
N ASN A 277 -60.64 -39.08 17.61
CA ASN A 277 -60.97 -39.92 18.74
C ASN A 277 -62.04 -39.28 19.63
N GLN A 278 -62.02 -37.95 19.79
CA GLN A 278 -63.10 -37.20 20.44
C GLN A 278 -64.42 -37.31 19.65
N GLN A 279 -64.40 -37.09 18.33
CA GLN A 279 -65.60 -37.24 17.49
C GLN A 279 -66.17 -38.66 17.53
N THR A 280 -65.29 -39.67 17.50
CA THR A 280 -65.69 -41.07 17.57
C THR A 280 -66.30 -41.40 18.94
N LYS A 281 -65.77 -40.86 20.04
CA LYS A 281 -66.39 -40.98 21.37
C LYS A 281 -67.77 -40.32 21.43
N VAL A 282 -67.94 -39.13 20.84
CA VAL A 282 -69.25 -38.45 20.78
C VAL A 282 -70.25 -39.31 20.01
N LEU A 283 -69.87 -39.80 18.82
CA LEU A 283 -70.75 -40.65 18.00
C LEU A 283 -71.08 -42.00 18.66
N LEU A 284 -70.16 -42.57 19.45
CA LEU A 284 -70.39 -43.81 20.20
C LEU A 284 -71.17 -43.60 21.51
N GLN A 285 -71.23 -42.38 22.04
CA GLN A 285 -72.08 -42.02 23.19
C GLN A 285 -73.52 -41.70 22.79
N ASP A 286 -73.82 -41.58 21.49
CA ASP A 286 -75.15 -41.27 20.94
C ASP A 286 -76.05 -42.50 20.64
N PRO A 287 -76.13 -43.49 21.54
CA PRO A 287 -77.41 -44.16 21.74
C PRO A 287 -77.67 -44.50 23.22
N ASP A 288 -78.59 -43.77 23.88
CA ASP A 288 -79.62 -44.35 24.79
C ASP A 288 -80.55 -43.36 25.52
N ASP A 289 -80.55 -42.04 25.23
CA ASP A 289 -81.53 -41.13 25.85
C ASP A 289 -82.24 -40.24 24.81
N GLN A 290 -83.33 -40.77 24.24
CA GLN A 290 -84.61 -40.06 24.01
C GLN A 290 -85.55 -40.86 23.10
N THR A 291 -86.15 -41.93 23.64
CA THR A 291 -87.53 -42.30 23.27
C THR A 291 -88.49 -41.39 24.04
N PRO A 292 -89.49 -40.77 23.37
CA PRO A 292 -90.45 -39.92 24.05
C PRO A 292 -91.47 -40.78 24.79
N THR A 293 -91.54 -40.64 26.11
CA THR A 293 -92.71 -41.04 26.89
C THR A 293 -93.38 -39.78 27.43
N GLN A 294 -94.30 -39.23 26.63
CA GLN A 294 -95.68 -38.90 26.99
C GLN A 294 -96.42 -38.32 25.79
#